data_AF-I3U154-F1
#
_entry.id   AF-I3U154-F1
#
_cell.length_a   1.000
_cell.length_b   1.000
_cell.length_c   1.000
_cell.angle_alpha   90.00
_cell.angle_beta   90.00
_cell.angle_gamma   90.00
#
_symmetry.space_group_name_H-M   'P 1'
#
loop_
_entity.id
_entity.type
_entity.pdbx_description
1 polymer ?
#
loop_
_entity_poly.entity_id
_entity_poly.type
_entity_poly.pdbx_seq_one_letter_code
_entity_poly.pdbx_strand_id
1 'polypeptide(L)'
;MSKEMTALKFYFRNGETWTINRRHIGDLWIKQITTSFGRINGSEFVEIHPCAGFKIEIFHEGDAVATHDINLGGLEMGMFNRALKYEDIERMEILYRNGTPDLVYFPYLDKGTEGLDNQYQSTKISEKTGNLYIVINPDQRVEDVYGEFFE
;
A
#
# COMPACT_ATOMS: atom_id res chain seq x y z
N MET A 1 23.57 -7.57 11.60
CA MET A 1 23.11 -6.16 11.58
C MET A 1 21.60 -6.18 11.45
N SER A 2 20.88 -5.42 12.28
CA SER A 2 19.42 -5.30 12.17
C SER A 2 19.06 -4.52 10.91
N LYS A 3 18.16 -5.04 10.07
CA LYS A 3 17.56 -4.27 8.98
C LYS A 3 16.73 -3.13 9.61
N GLU A 4 17.06 -1.88 9.32
CA GLU A 4 16.32 -0.71 9.81
C GLU A 4 15.44 -0.17 8.69
N MET A 5 14.11 -0.26 8.84
CA MET A 5 13.15 0.22 7.84
C MET A 5 13.21 1.75 7.71
N THR A 6 13.33 2.26 6.49
CA THR A 6 13.40 3.69 6.18
C THR A 6 12.17 4.22 5.47
N ALA A 7 11.51 3.40 4.67
CA ALA A 7 10.33 3.76 3.90
C ALA A 7 9.55 2.52 3.44
N LEU A 8 8.31 2.74 3.01
CA LEU A 8 7.53 1.77 2.24
C LEU A 8 7.36 2.31 0.82
N LYS A 9 7.56 1.47 -0.19
CA LYS A 9 7.30 1.83 -1.58
C LYS A 9 6.15 0.97 -2.12
N PHE A 10 4.99 1.58 -2.32
CA PHE A 10 3.82 0.93 -2.90
C PHE A 10 3.91 0.93 -4.42
N TYR A 11 3.38 -0.14 -5.02
CA TYR A 11 3.24 -0.33 -6.45
C TYR A 11 1.76 -0.48 -6.77
N PHE A 12 1.27 0.37 -7.67
CA PHE A 12 -0.09 0.31 -8.18
C PHE A 12 -0.15 -0.55 -9.44
N ARG A 13 -1.32 -1.12 -9.75
CA ARG A 13 -1.53 -1.95 -10.95
C ARG A 13 -1.25 -1.22 -12.26
N ASN A 14 -1.45 0.10 -12.29
CA ASN A 14 -1.15 0.93 -13.46
C ASN A 14 0.36 1.21 -13.68
N GLY A 15 1.23 0.71 -12.79
CA GLY A 15 2.68 0.88 -12.85
C GLY A 15 3.22 2.10 -12.12
N GLU A 16 2.35 2.96 -11.56
CA GLU A 16 2.76 4.05 -10.68
C GLU A 16 3.34 3.51 -9.36
N THR A 17 4.12 4.36 -8.69
CA THR A 17 4.69 4.02 -7.39
C THR A 17 4.50 5.13 -6.39
N TRP A 18 4.48 4.78 -5.10
CA TRP A 18 4.38 5.73 -4.01
C TRP A 18 5.33 5.39 -2.88
N THR A 19 6.31 6.25 -2.63
CA THR A 19 7.25 6.07 -1.52
C THR A 19 6.84 6.89 -0.30
N ILE A 20 6.60 6.23 0.83
CA ILE A 20 6.27 6.85 2.11
C ILE A 20 7.43 6.68 3.07
N ASN A 21 8.01 7.79 3.51
CA ASN A 21 9.08 7.75 4.51
C ASN A 21 8.53 7.28 5.87
N ARG A 22 9.30 6.45 6.59
CA ARG A 22 8.94 5.93 7.91
C ARG A 22 8.44 7.01 8.88
N ARG A 23 8.98 8.23 8.81
CA ARG A 23 8.57 9.34 9.69
C ARG A 23 7.11 9.78 9.52
N HIS A 24 6.49 9.43 8.40
CA HIS A 24 5.09 9.74 8.08
C HIS A 24 4.15 8.56 8.33
N ILE A 25 4.64 7.45 8.90
CA ILE A 25 3.84 6.26 9.18
C ILE A 25 3.49 6.27 10.67
N GLY A 26 2.19 6.33 11.00
CA GLY A 26 1.68 6.32 12.37
C GLY A 26 1.47 4.90 12.90
N ASP A 27 0.57 4.16 12.27
CA ASP A 27 0.29 2.75 12.51
C ASP A 27 0.71 1.92 11.29
N LEU A 28 1.19 0.70 11.52
CA LEU A 28 1.55 -0.25 10.47
C LEU A 28 1.42 -1.66 10.99
N TRP A 29 0.65 -2.48 10.27
CA TRP A 29 0.55 -3.90 10.56
C TRP A 29 0.45 -4.72 9.28
N ILE A 30 1.30 -5.74 9.18
CA ILE A 30 1.34 -6.70 8.08
C ILE A 30 1.06 -8.09 8.68
N LYS A 31 -0.12 -8.63 8.41
CA LYS A 31 -0.55 -9.92 8.95
C LYS A 31 0.06 -11.05 8.13
N GLN A 32 0.85 -11.89 8.79
CA GLN A 32 1.36 -13.19 8.28
C GLN A 32 1.96 -13.12 6.87
N ILE A 33 3.22 -12.69 6.77
CA ILE A 33 3.99 -12.84 5.54
C ILE A 33 4.42 -14.31 5.42
N THR A 34 4.01 -14.96 4.34
CA THR A 34 4.39 -16.35 4.01
C THR A 34 5.30 -16.37 2.79
N THR A 35 6.04 -17.47 2.59
CA THR A 35 6.82 -17.70 1.37
C THR A 35 6.09 -18.71 0.49
N SER A 36 5.86 -18.34 -0.77
CA SER A 36 5.26 -19.21 -1.78
C SER A 36 6.16 -19.27 -3.01
N PHE A 37 6.27 -20.46 -3.61
CA PHE A 37 6.98 -20.67 -4.87
C PHE A 37 5.97 -20.97 -5.96
N GLY A 38 6.06 -20.27 -7.10
CA GLY A 38 5.12 -20.45 -8.19
C GLY A 38 5.57 -19.81 -9.48
N ARG A 39 4.76 -19.94 -10.54
CA ARG A 39 4.96 -19.25 -11.81
C ARG A 39 3.96 -18.12 -11.92
N ILE A 40 4.42 -16.91 -12.22
CA ILE A 40 3.54 -15.75 -12.46
C ILE A 40 3.43 -15.57 -13.97
N ASN A 41 2.22 -15.61 -14.51
CA ASN A 41 1.97 -15.41 -15.96
C ASN A 41 2.77 -16.37 -16.87
N GLY A 42 2.97 -17.62 -16.45
CA GLY A 42 3.68 -18.63 -17.24
C GLY A 42 5.21 -18.48 -17.26
N SER A 43 5.78 -17.58 -16.44
CA SER A 43 7.21 -17.37 -16.31
C SER A 43 7.94 -18.50 -15.58
N GLU A 44 9.23 -18.31 -15.27
CA GLU A 44 10.00 -19.22 -14.42
C GLU A 44 9.46 -19.30 -12.99
N PHE A 45 9.93 -20.29 -12.23
CA PHE A 45 9.58 -20.38 -10.82
C PHE A 45 10.18 -19.19 -10.08
N VAL A 46 9.32 -18.45 -9.40
CA VAL A 46 9.69 -17.31 -8.56
C VAL A 46 9.22 -17.55 -7.14
N GLU A 47 10.00 -17.02 -6.20
CA GLU A 47 9.63 -16.88 -4.80
C GLU A 47 8.84 -15.59 -4.61
N ILE A 48 7.71 -15.66 -3.93
CA ILE A 48 6.89 -14.50 -3.57
C ILE A 48 6.53 -14.52 -2.09
N HIS A 49 6.29 -13.32 -1.55
CA HIS A 49 5.94 -13.13 -0.15
C HIS A 49 4.55 -12.49 0.01
N PRO A 50 3.46 -13.24 -0.17
CA PRO A 50 2.13 -12.73 0.10
C PRO A 50 1.89 -12.56 1.60
N CYS A 51 1.13 -11.53 1.96
CA CYS A 51 0.58 -11.35 3.30
C CYS A 51 -0.92 -11.66 3.32
N ALA A 52 -1.44 -12.02 4.50
CA ALA A 52 -2.87 -12.30 4.69
C ALA A 52 -3.70 -11.02 4.90
N GLY A 53 -3.06 -9.90 5.22
CA GLY A 53 -3.74 -8.62 5.41
C GLY A 53 -2.77 -7.50 5.76
N PHE A 54 -3.19 -6.27 5.51
CA PHE A 54 -2.39 -5.08 5.69
C PHE A 54 -3.25 -3.94 6.24
N LYS A 55 -2.70 -3.15 7.15
CA LYS A 55 -3.26 -1.86 7.54
C LYS A 55 -2.16 -0.84 7.82
N ILE A 56 -2.43 0.42 7.52
CA ILE A 56 -1.51 1.53 7.74
C ILE A 56 -2.26 2.83 8.00
N GLU A 57 -1.71 3.66 8.88
CA GLU A 57 -2.01 5.08 8.99
C GLU A 57 -0.80 5.87 8.46
N ILE A 58 -1.09 6.88 7.62
CA ILE A 58 -0.09 7.79 7.06
C ILE A 58 -0.47 9.22 7.43
N PHE A 59 0.46 9.92 8.09
CA PHE A 59 0.27 11.30 8.49
C PHE A 59 0.16 12.23 7.28
N HIS A 60 -0.66 13.27 7.38
CA HIS A 60 -0.97 14.18 6.28
C HIS A 60 0.27 14.85 5.65
N GLU A 61 1.37 15.02 6.39
CA GLU A 61 2.63 15.55 5.86
C GLU A 61 3.30 14.59 4.86
N GLY A 62 2.89 13.32 4.84
CA GLY A 62 3.30 12.31 3.88
C GLY A 62 2.60 12.39 2.52
N ASP A 63 1.60 13.26 2.35
CA ASP A 63 0.93 13.51 1.06
C ASP A 63 1.80 14.35 0.09
N ALA A 64 2.87 14.97 0.62
CA ALA A 64 3.80 15.75 -0.19
C ALA A 64 4.50 14.85 -1.23
N VAL A 65 4.29 15.19 -2.51
CA VAL A 65 4.81 14.44 -3.66
C VAL A 65 6.33 14.53 -3.74
N ALA A 66 7.01 13.39 -3.64
CA ALA A 66 8.38 13.29 -4.12
C ALA A 66 8.36 13.31 -5.66
N THR A 67 8.85 14.40 -6.25
CA THR A 67 8.78 14.73 -7.70
C THR A 67 9.37 13.68 -8.65
N HIS A 68 10.04 12.64 -8.15
CA HIS A 68 10.69 11.60 -8.96
C HIS A 68 9.83 10.34 -9.17
N ASP A 69 8.71 10.18 -8.44
CA ASP A 69 7.96 8.92 -8.38
C ASP A 69 6.69 8.88 -9.28
N ILE A 70 6.36 9.96 -10.02
CA ILE A 70 5.05 10.14 -10.67
C ILE A 70 5.14 10.57 -12.16
N ASN A 71 4.28 9.95 -13.00
CA ASN A 71 3.93 10.45 -14.34
C ASN A 71 3.02 11.69 -14.24
N LEU A 72 3.24 12.72 -15.06
CA LEU A 72 2.62 14.07 -15.04
C LEU A 72 1.14 14.18 -14.59
N GLY A 73 0.26 13.19 -14.84
CA GLY A 73 -1.14 13.22 -14.43
C GLY A 73 -1.42 13.02 -12.93
N GLY A 74 -0.52 12.37 -12.17
CA GLY A 74 -0.70 12.16 -10.72
C GLY A 74 -0.24 13.34 -9.85
N LEU A 75 0.54 14.26 -10.41
CA LEU A 75 1.11 15.42 -9.72
C LEU A 75 0.06 16.46 -9.30
N GLU A 76 -1.08 16.54 -9.99
CA GLU A 76 -2.12 17.55 -9.73
C GLU A 76 -3.08 17.16 -8.58
N MET A 77 -3.17 15.89 -8.20
CA MET A 77 -4.21 15.37 -7.28
C MET A 77 -3.70 15.09 -5.85
N GLY A 78 -2.40 14.88 -5.64
CA GLY A 78 -1.84 14.37 -4.37
C GLY A 78 -2.02 12.85 -4.22
N MET A 79 -1.12 12.20 -3.47
CA MET A 79 -1.09 10.73 -3.40
C MET A 79 -2.22 10.16 -2.53
N PHE A 80 -2.69 10.93 -1.56
CA PHE A 80 -3.82 10.52 -0.72
C PHE A 80 -5.10 10.42 -1.55
N ASN A 81 -5.40 11.44 -2.36
CA ASN A 81 -6.55 11.41 -3.25
C ASN A 81 -6.41 10.32 -4.33
N ARG A 82 -5.19 10.04 -4.81
CA ARG A 82 -4.91 8.93 -5.73
C ARG A 82 -5.22 7.57 -5.11
N ALA A 83 -4.82 7.34 -3.87
CA ALA A 83 -5.09 6.10 -3.12
C ALA A 83 -6.55 5.96 -2.68
N LEU A 84 -7.26 7.10 -2.53
CA LEU A 84 -8.68 7.15 -2.25
C LEU A 84 -9.53 6.86 -3.51
N LYS A 85 -9.11 7.40 -4.67
CA LYS A 85 -9.87 7.30 -5.92
C LYS A 85 -9.70 5.95 -6.61
N TYR A 86 -8.51 5.36 -6.55
CA TYR A 86 -8.23 4.08 -7.20
C TYR A 86 -7.68 3.11 -6.16
N GLU A 87 -8.35 1.96 -6.06
CA GLU A 87 -8.06 0.97 -5.04
C GLU A 87 -7.16 -0.12 -5.61
N ASP A 88 -6.06 0.27 -6.25
CA ASP A 88 -5.26 -0.58 -7.13
C ASP A 88 -3.85 -0.87 -6.60
N ILE A 89 -3.62 -0.79 -5.28
CA ILE A 89 -2.36 -1.16 -4.65
C ILE A 89 -2.19 -2.68 -4.70
N GLU A 90 -1.15 -3.15 -5.37
CA GLU A 90 -0.91 -4.58 -5.60
C GLU A 90 0.14 -5.16 -4.64
N ARG A 91 1.22 -4.42 -4.42
CA ARG A 91 2.39 -4.88 -3.66
C ARG A 91 3.17 -3.71 -3.10
N MET A 92 4.06 -3.99 -2.15
CA MET A 92 4.98 -3.00 -1.61
C MET A 92 6.38 -3.56 -1.41
N GLU A 93 7.37 -2.67 -1.40
CA GLU A 93 8.69 -2.94 -0.88
C GLU A 93 8.89 -2.28 0.48
N ILE A 94 9.41 -3.06 1.43
CA ILE A 94 9.94 -2.52 2.69
C ILE A 94 11.39 -2.11 2.41
N LEU A 95 11.64 -0.80 2.41
CA LEU A 95 12.97 -0.25 2.16
C LEU A 95 13.75 -0.18 3.47
N TYR A 96 15.01 -0.59 3.42
CA TYR A 96 15.90 -0.60 4.57
C TYR A 96 17.09 0.32 4.36
N ARG A 97 17.63 0.89 5.44
CA ARG A 97 18.88 1.64 5.42
C ARG A 97 20.04 0.78 4.94
N ASN A 98 20.05 -0.48 5.36
CA ASN A 98 21.06 -1.47 5.02
C ASN A 98 20.37 -2.78 4.64
N GLY A 99 20.69 -3.33 3.47
CA GLY A 99 20.16 -4.61 2.98
C GLY A 99 19.27 -4.48 1.74
N THR A 100 18.81 -5.62 1.25
CA THR A 100 17.88 -5.69 0.11
C THR A 100 16.45 -5.39 0.58
N PRO A 101 15.65 -4.64 -0.20
CA PRO A 101 14.23 -4.48 0.06
C PRO A 101 13.52 -5.84 0.13
N ASP A 102 12.50 -5.93 0.99
CA ASP A 102 11.62 -7.09 1.03
C ASP A 102 10.32 -6.75 0.28
N LEU A 103 10.00 -7.51 -0.77
CA LEU A 103 8.81 -7.33 -1.57
C LEU A 103 7.65 -8.14 -0.99
N VAL A 104 6.55 -7.48 -0.64
CA VAL A 104 5.34 -8.09 -0.06
C VAL A 104 4.16 -7.88 -1.00
N TYR A 105 3.42 -8.95 -1.28
CA TYR A 105 2.19 -8.91 -2.08
C TYR A 105 0.96 -8.83 -1.18
N PHE A 106 -0.01 -8.00 -1.55
CA PHE A 106 -1.25 -7.86 -0.80
C PHE A 106 -2.31 -8.87 -1.26
N PRO A 107 -3.28 -9.22 -0.39
CA PRO A 107 -4.49 -9.90 -0.83
C PRO A 107 -5.13 -9.12 -1.98
N TYR A 108 -5.51 -9.84 -3.04
CA TYR A 108 -6.11 -9.22 -4.23
C TYR A 108 -7.31 -10.01 -4.70
N LEU A 109 -8.41 -9.31 -4.95
CA LEU A 109 -9.57 -9.81 -5.68
C LEU A 109 -10.06 -8.72 -6.62
N ASP A 110 -10.20 -9.04 -7.90
CA ASP A 110 -10.69 -8.10 -8.89
C ASP A 110 -12.16 -7.77 -8.64
N LYS A 111 -12.53 -6.48 -8.65
CA LYS A 111 -13.92 -6.03 -8.53
C LYS A 111 -14.80 -6.37 -9.75
N GLY A 112 -14.22 -6.81 -10.86
CA GLY A 112 -14.94 -7.32 -12.03
C GLY A 112 -15.57 -6.25 -12.93
N THR A 113 -15.47 -4.97 -12.58
CA THR A 113 -15.70 -3.85 -13.50
C THR A 113 -14.43 -3.61 -14.33
N GLU A 114 -14.50 -2.84 -15.44
CA GLU A 114 -13.38 -2.56 -16.37
C GLU A 114 -12.13 -1.88 -15.74
N GLY A 115 -12.00 -1.85 -14.41
CA GLY A 115 -10.90 -1.26 -13.64
C GLY A 115 -9.92 -2.28 -13.08
N LEU A 116 -8.83 -1.78 -12.50
CA LEU A 116 -7.75 -2.55 -11.86
C LEU A 116 -7.91 -2.58 -10.32
N ASP A 117 -9.14 -2.34 -9.85
CA ASP A 117 -9.42 -2.12 -8.43
C ASP A 117 -9.47 -3.44 -7.67
N ASN A 118 -8.78 -3.44 -6.53
CA ASN A 118 -8.74 -4.51 -5.55
C ASN A 118 -9.94 -4.39 -4.60
N GLN A 119 -10.85 -5.37 -4.64
CA GLN A 119 -12.01 -5.45 -3.75
C GLN A 119 -11.65 -5.46 -2.26
N TYR A 120 -10.47 -5.98 -1.91
CA TYR A 120 -10.01 -6.07 -0.53
C TYR A 120 -9.36 -4.79 -0.03
N GLN A 121 -9.07 -3.83 -0.90
CA GLN A 121 -8.58 -2.52 -0.49
C GLN A 121 -9.76 -1.63 -0.10
N SER A 122 -9.55 -0.88 0.97
CA SER A 122 -10.42 0.19 1.43
C SER A 122 -9.55 1.32 1.96
N THR A 123 -9.81 2.54 1.50
CA THR A 123 -9.02 3.73 1.84
C THR A 123 -9.95 4.82 2.34
N LYS A 124 -9.55 5.55 3.39
CA LYS A 124 -10.28 6.75 3.86
C LYS A 124 -9.33 7.78 4.43
N ILE A 125 -9.64 9.06 4.23
CA ILE A 125 -8.95 10.18 4.88
C ILE A 125 -9.80 10.58 6.09
N SER A 126 -9.18 10.75 7.25
CA SER A 126 -9.88 11.27 8.42
C SER A 126 -10.15 12.76 8.27
N GLU A 127 -11.41 13.18 8.43
CA GLU A 127 -11.79 14.59 8.47
C GLU A 127 -11.25 15.29 9.75
N LYS A 128 -10.93 14.52 10.81
CA LYS A 128 -10.40 15.03 12.08
C LYS A 128 -8.91 15.38 12.00
N THR A 129 -8.12 14.51 11.37
CA THR A 129 -6.64 14.60 11.40
C THR A 129 -6.03 14.89 10.03
N GLY A 130 -6.76 14.67 8.94
CA GLY A 130 -6.20 14.70 7.58
C GLY A 130 -5.34 13.48 7.23
N ASN A 131 -5.17 12.52 8.14
CA ASN A 131 -4.37 11.33 7.91
C ASN A 131 -5.08 10.37 6.95
N LEU A 132 -4.31 9.63 6.16
CA LEU A 132 -4.80 8.55 5.31
C LEU A 132 -4.74 7.22 6.05
N TYR A 133 -5.82 6.46 5.96
CA TYR A 133 -5.92 5.11 6.47
C TYR A 133 -6.19 4.16 5.31
N ILE A 134 -5.40 3.10 5.20
CA ILE A 134 -5.58 2.06 4.19
C ILE A 134 -5.67 0.71 4.90
N VAL A 135 -6.65 -0.09 4.53
CA VAL A 135 -6.77 -1.50 4.91
C VAL A 135 -6.90 -2.32 3.64
N ILE A 136 -6.02 -3.33 3.49
CA ILE A 136 -6.10 -4.33 2.43
C ILE A 136 -6.27 -5.70 3.09
N ASN A 137 -7.52 -6.15 3.19
CA ASN A 137 -7.89 -7.34 3.94
C ASN A 137 -9.18 -7.97 3.38
N PRO A 138 -9.26 -9.30 3.23
CA PRO A 138 -10.49 -9.97 2.79
C PRO A 138 -11.68 -9.84 3.75
N ASP A 139 -11.42 -9.68 5.04
CA ASP A 139 -12.41 -9.83 6.11
C ASP A 139 -12.80 -8.51 6.79
N GLN A 140 -11.98 -7.45 6.64
CA GLN A 140 -12.15 -6.19 7.38
C GLN A 140 -11.90 -4.99 6.45
N ARG A 141 -12.71 -3.94 6.59
CA ARG A 141 -12.54 -2.67 5.89
C ARG A 141 -11.92 -1.61 6.80
N VAL A 142 -11.55 -0.47 6.21
CA VAL A 142 -10.97 0.68 6.92
C VAL A 142 -11.90 1.18 8.03
N GLU A 143 -13.21 1.16 7.81
CA GLU A 143 -14.21 1.56 8.82
C GLU A 143 -14.25 0.61 10.02
N ASP A 144 -14.03 -0.69 9.80
CA ASP A 144 -14.01 -1.69 10.89
C ASP A 144 -12.76 -1.55 11.77
N VAL A 145 -11.64 -1.12 11.17
CA VAL A 145 -10.33 -1.08 11.83
C VAL A 145 -10.04 0.29 12.45
N TYR A 146 -10.41 1.38 11.77
CA TYR A 146 -10.09 2.76 12.13
C TYR A 146 -11.35 3.60 12.36
N GLY A 147 -12.51 2.98 12.62
CA GLY A 147 -13.80 3.66 12.77
C GLY A 147 -13.79 4.87 13.70
N GLU A 148 -13.00 4.84 14.78
CA GLU A 148 -12.87 5.95 15.73
C GLU A 148 -12.28 7.24 15.14
N PHE A 149 -11.50 7.13 14.06
CA PHE A 149 -10.87 8.25 13.37
C PHE A 149 -11.80 8.89 12.32
N PHE A 150 -12.97 8.30 12.09
CA PHE A 150 -13.97 8.82 11.16
C PHE A 150 -15.15 9.43 11.94
N GLU A 151 -15.69 10.54 11.43
CA GLU A 151 -16.99 11.09 11.85
C GLU A 151 -18.08 10.65 10.85
#